data_AF-A0A897MLS7-F1
#
_entry.id   AF-A0A897MLS7-F1
#
_cell.length_a   1.000
_cell.length_b   1.000
_cell.length_c   1.000
_cell.angle_alpha   90.00
_cell.angle_beta   90.00
_cell.angle_gamma   90.00
#
_symmetry.space_group_name_H-M   'P 1'
#
loop_
_entity.id
_entity.type
_entity.pdbx_description
1 polymer ?
#
loop_
_entity_poly.entity_id
_entity_poly.type
_entity_poly.pdbx_seq_one_letter_code
_entity_poly.pdbx_strand_id
1 'polypeptide(L)'
;MRPADSDSSALSSELEMPRGRVQSWDTGSNDDLREADGQEVPVLAGACWHDARFQNGTPVEIKSTMREHSEGQPGNFEVYKQYHEKLRRADGWYCFVVYRPHGRSGCTVLDDRMVRAGDLPLLRWHGGGDHRGTEQAKISISDIF
;
A
#
# COMPACT_ATOMS: atom_id res chain seq x y z
N MET A 1 -27.30 -25.01 38.35
CA MET A 1 -27.12 -23.65 37.80
C MET A 1 -25.78 -23.65 37.09
N ARG A 2 -25.77 -23.69 35.75
CA ARG A 2 -24.56 -23.66 34.91
C ARG A 2 -24.42 -22.25 34.34
N PRO A 3 -23.21 -21.68 34.18
CA PRO A 3 -23.08 -20.43 33.45
C PRO A 3 -23.27 -20.69 31.95
N ALA A 4 -23.86 -19.72 31.27
CA ALA A 4 -24.06 -19.70 29.84
C ALA A 4 -22.72 -19.35 29.15
N ASP A 5 -22.33 -20.16 28.18
CA ASP A 5 -21.28 -19.83 27.23
C ASP A 5 -21.80 -18.72 26.31
N SER A 6 -21.24 -17.52 26.45
CA SER A 6 -21.45 -16.40 25.55
C SER A 6 -20.54 -16.59 24.33
N ASP A 7 -21.05 -17.28 23.32
CA ASP A 7 -20.38 -17.37 22.02
C ASP A 7 -20.51 -16.02 21.30
N SER A 8 -19.51 -15.16 21.48
CA SER A 8 -19.39 -13.89 20.77
C SER A 8 -18.71 -14.15 19.43
N SER A 9 -19.43 -14.77 18.50
CA SER A 9 -19.03 -14.82 17.10
C SER A 9 -19.23 -13.42 16.51
N ALA A 10 -18.22 -12.55 16.67
CA ALA A 10 -18.11 -11.37 15.85
C ALA A 10 -18.00 -11.85 14.40
N LEU A 11 -19.06 -11.60 13.63
CA LEU A 11 -19.10 -11.80 12.19
C LEU A 11 -18.06 -10.87 11.57
N SER A 12 -16.83 -11.35 11.45
CA SER A 12 -15.85 -10.79 10.54
C SER A 12 -16.37 -11.14 9.15
N SER A 13 -17.10 -10.22 8.53
CA SER A 13 -17.47 -10.35 7.13
C SER A 13 -16.18 -10.45 6.33
N GLU A 14 -15.79 -11.66 5.94
CA GLU A 14 -14.88 -11.89 4.82
C GLU A 14 -15.58 -11.31 3.58
N LEU A 15 -15.41 -10.01 3.40
CA LEU A 15 -15.83 -9.35 2.17
C LEU A 15 -14.88 -9.86 1.10
N GLU A 16 -15.42 -10.75 0.27
CA GLU A 16 -14.69 -11.50 -0.73
C GLU A 16 -13.80 -10.58 -1.57
N MET A 17 -12.49 -10.85 -1.57
CA MET A 17 -11.54 -10.18 -2.47
C MET A 17 -12.05 -10.26 -3.91
N PRO A 18 -11.89 -9.21 -4.74
CA PRO A 18 -12.19 -9.31 -6.16
C PRO A 18 -11.42 -10.51 -6.74
N ARG A 19 -12.14 -11.56 -7.18
CA ARG A 19 -11.50 -12.77 -7.72
C ARG A 19 -10.71 -12.39 -8.97
N GLY A 20 -9.39 -12.52 -8.91
CA GLY A 20 -8.49 -12.30 -10.04
C GLY A 20 -7.05 -12.03 -9.61
N ARG A 21 -6.10 -12.77 -10.19
CA ARG A 21 -4.65 -12.49 -10.06
C ARG A 21 -4.35 -11.12 -10.69
N VAL A 22 -3.51 -10.29 -10.07
CA VAL A 22 -2.97 -9.05 -10.68
C VAL A 22 -2.33 -9.38 -12.04
N GLN A 23 -2.76 -8.72 -13.12
CA GLN A 23 -2.32 -9.06 -14.49
C GLN A 23 -1.52 -7.96 -15.21
N SER A 24 -1.48 -6.73 -14.69
CA SER A 24 -0.78 -5.62 -15.32
C SER A 24 0.01 -4.81 -14.30
N TRP A 25 1.27 -4.51 -14.63
CA TRP A 25 2.19 -3.69 -13.86
C TRP A 25 2.28 -2.31 -14.50
N ASP A 26 2.09 -1.28 -13.69
CA ASP A 26 2.13 0.13 -14.07
C ASP A 26 3.53 0.66 -13.70
N THR A 27 4.51 0.56 -14.60
CA THR A 27 5.94 0.88 -14.31
C THR A 27 6.28 2.38 -14.38
N GLY A 28 5.40 3.26 -13.94
CA GLY A 28 5.61 4.71 -14.01
C GLY A 28 6.87 5.13 -13.24
N SER A 29 7.90 5.61 -13.95
CA SER A 29 9.08 6.22 -13.30
C SER A 29 8.73 7.59 -12.73
N ASN A 30 9.32 7.94 -11.58
CA ASN A 30 8.99 9.13 -10.79
C ASN A 30 9.74 10.42 -11.25
N ASP A 31 10.47 10.35 -12.36
CA ASP A 31 11.58 11.29 -12.67
C ASP A 31 11.29 12.36 -13.75
N ASP A 32 10.06 12.60 -14.19
CA ASP A 32 9.76 13.70 -15.13
C ASP A 32 8.76 14.72 -14.55
N LEU A 33 9.29 15.63 -13.74
CA LEU A 33 8.68 16.93 -13.46
C LEU A 33 9.62 18.03 -13.95
N ARG A 34 9.55 18.32 -15.25
CA ARG A 34 10.05 19.59 -15.79
C ARG A 34 8.91 20.30 -16.52
N GLU A 35 8.60 21.48 -16.00
CA GLU A 35 7.82 22.53 -16.64
C GLU A 35 8.35 22.80 -18.05
N ALA A 36 7.49 22.67 -19.05
CA ALA A 36 7.74 23.22 -20.38
C ALA A 36 6.43 23.84 -20.92
N ASP A 37 6.39 25.17 -20.81
CA ASP A 37 5.84 26.08 -21.81
C ASP A 37 4.31 26.27 -21.91
N GLY A 38 3.63 26.36 -20.76
CA GLY A 38 2.42 27.19 -20.66
C GLY A 38 1.21 26.77 -21.50
N GLN A 39 1.16 25.53 -21.99
CA GLN A 39 0.02 24.98 -22.70
C GLN A 39 -0.64 23.90 -21.84
N GLU A 40 -1.93 24.05 -21.53
CA GLU A 40 -2.70 23.02 -20.81
C GLU A 40 -2.73 21.73 -21.63
N VAL A 41 -1.87 20.78 -21.24
CA VAL A 41 -1.92 19.39 -21.69
C VAL A 41 -2.78 18.60 -20.72
N PRO A 42 -3.74 17.78 -21.20
CA PRO A 42 -4.53 16.94 -20.31
C PRO A 42 -3.59 15.93 -19.64
N VAL A 43 -3.49 16.00 -18.31
CA VAL A 43 -2.69 15.12 -17.46
C VAL A 43 -3.25 13.69 -17.51
N LEU A 44 -2.97 12.96 -18.58
CA LEU A 44 -3.34 11.56 -18.78
C LEU A 44 -2.28 10.81 -19.59
N ALA A 45 -1.26 10.29 -18.90
CA ALA A 45 -0.57 9.00 -19.13
C ALA A 45 0.71 8.96 -18.28
N GLY A 46 0.94 8.12 -17.28
CA GLY A 46 0.23 6.99 -16.68
C GLY A 46 0.98 6.54 -15.40
N ALA A 47 0.35 5.76 -14.52
CA ALA A 47 1.02 4.97 -13.45
C ALA A 47 1.72 5.66 -12.25
N CYS A 48 1.35 6.88 -11.81
CA CYS A 48 2.09 7.54 -10.70
C CYS A 48 1.52 7.36 -9.28
N TRP A 49 0.47 6.55 -9.06
CA TRP A 49 -0.16 6.44 -7.73
C TRP A 49 -0.69 5.04 -7.35
N HIS A 50 -0.60 4.06 -8.24
CA HIS A 50 -0.93 2.65 -8.03
C HIS A 50 -0.06 1.80 -8.98
N ASP A 51 0.38 0.62 -8.55
CA ASP A 51 1.33 -0.24 -9.26
C ASP A 51 0.64 -1.27 -10.17
N ALA A 52 -0.63 -1.56 -9.91
CA ALA A 52 -1.33 -2.67 -10.54
C ALA A 52 -2.85 -2.49 -10.53
N ARG A 53 -3.55 -3.36 -11.27
CA ARG A 53 -5.01 -3.43 -11.23
C ARG A 53 -5.49 -4.88 -11.14
N PHE A 54 -6.60 -5.06 -10.44
CA PHE A 54 -7.41 -6.27 -10.58
C PHE A 54 -8.04 -6.34 -11.97
N GLN A 55 -8.55 -7.50 -12.35
CA GLN A 55 -9.22 -7.71 -13.66
C GLN A 55 -10.43 -6.79 -13.87
N ASN A 56 -11.11 -6.40 -12.79
CA ASN A 56 -12.24 -5.46 -12.82
C ASN A 56 -11.80 -3.98 -12.91
N GLY A 57 -10.51 -3.70 -13.01
CA GLY A 57 -9.94 -2.35 -13.11
C GLY A 57 -9.66 -1.67 -11.76
N THR A 58 -10.05 -2.27 -10.63
CA THR A 58 -9.79 -1.73 -9.29
C THR A 58 -8.27 -1.59 -9.06
N PRO A 59 -7.78 -0.39 -8.67
CA PRO A 59 -6.35 -0.12 -8.53
C PRO A 59 -5.75 -0.77 -7.27
N VAL A 60 -4.47 -1.15 -7.38
CA VAL A 60 -3.67 -1.78 -6.33
C VAL A 60 -2.32 -1.07 -6.23
N GLU A 61 -1.96 -0.60 -5.03
CA GLU A 61 -0.63 -0.09 -4.69
C GLU A 61 0.15 -1.17 -3.92
N ILE A 62 1.40 -1.41 -4.28
CA ILE A 62 2.27 -2.38 -3.63
C ILE A 62 3.27 -1.63 -2.75
N LYS A 63 3.27 -1.94 -1.45
CA LYS A 63 4.27 -1.42 -0.51
C LYS A 63 5.04 -2.57 0.09
N SER A 64 6.36 -2.50 -0.01
CA SER A 64 7.23 -3.53 0.55
C SER A 64 8.13 -2.96 1.65
N THR A 65 8.47 -3.79 2.62
CA THR A 65 9.44 -3.43 3.65
C THR A 65 10.23 -4.64 4.09
N MET A 66 11.47 -4.41 4.54
CA MET A 66 12.29 -5.48 5.08
C MET A 66 11.79 -5.87 6.48
N ARG A 67 11.78 -7.18 6.80
CA ARG A 67 11.35 -7.67 8.12
C ARG A 67 12.08 -6.97 9.26
N GLU A 68 13.40 -6.84 9.14
CA GLU A 68 14.29 -6.34 10.18
C GLU A 68 15.53 -5.73 9.54
N HIS A 69 15.84 -4.49 9.88
CA HIS A 69 17.07 -3.78 9.51
C HIS A 69 18.30 -4.41 10.19
N SER A 70 19.50 -4.10 9.72
CA SER A 70 20.75 -4.63 10.29
C SER A 70 20.96 -4.31 11.77
N GLU A 71 20.30 -3.25 12.27
CA GLU A 71 20.33 -2.82 13.67
C GLU A 71 19.21 -3.46 14.53
N GLY A 72 18.50 -4.45 14.00
CA GLY A 72 17.44 -5.19 14.72
C GLY A 72 16.08 -4.52 14.75
N GLN A 73 15.93 -3.32 14.19
CA GLN A 73 14.65 -2.62 14.13
C GLN A 73 13.76 -3.17 13.00
N PRO A 74 12.46 -3.36 13.21
CA PRO A 74 11.55 -3.76 12.14
C PRO A 74 11.41 -2.66 11.08
N GLY A 75 11.19 -3.07 9.83
CA GLY A 75 10.83 -2.15 8.76
C GLY A 75 9.44 -1.56 8.94
N ASN A 76 9.15 -0.50 8.16
CA ASN A 76 7.83 0.12 8.08
C ASN A 76 7.40 0.26 6.62
N PHE A 77 6.10 0.27 6.38
CA PHE A 77 5.54 0.68 5.11
C PHE A 77 5.34 2.19 5.09
N GLU A 78 5.76 2.85 4.01
CA GLU A 78 5.56 4.28 3.83
C GLU A 78 4.42 4.52 2.83
N VAL A 79 3.41 5.27 3.26
CA VAL A 79 2.27 5.68 2.43
C VAL A 79 2.22 7.19 2.33
N TYR A 80 1.98 7.70 1.11
CA TYR A 80 1.85 9.14 0.85
C TYR A 80 0.39 9.54 0.84
N LYS A 81 0.05 10.63 1.54
CA LYS A 81 -1.33 11.09 1.73
C LYS A 81 -2.07 11.29 0.41
N GLN A 82 -1.44 12.00 -0.54
CA GLN A 82 -2.06 12.32 -1.82
C GLN A 82 -2.44 11.05 -2.62
N TYR A 83 -1.61 10.02 -2.59
CA TYR A 83 -1.87 8.76 -3.31
C TYR A 83 -2.83 7.87 -2.55
N HIS A 84 -2.68 7.79 -1.22
CA HIS A 84 -3.62 7.09 -0.35
C HIS A 84 -5.05 7.59 -0.55
N GLU A 85 -5.25 8.91 -0.59
CA GLU A 85 -6.57 9.49 -0.82
C GLU A 85 -7.15 9.16 -2.20
N LYS A 86 -6.31 9.11 -3.25
CA LYS A 86 -6.75 8.68 -4.60
C LYS A 86 -7.16 7.21 -4.59
N LEU A 87 -6.35 6.36 -3.99
CA LEU A 87 -6.61 4.92 -3.86
C LEU A 87 -7.88 4.64 -3.06
N ARG A 88 -8.06 5.32 -1.92
CA ARG A 88 -9.28 5.22 -1.11
C ARG A 88 -10.53 5.67 -1.87
N ARG A 89 -10.47 6.78 -2.62
CA ARG A 89 -11.60 7.25 -3.46
C ARG A 89 -11.97 6.29 -4.58
N ALA A 90 -11.03 5.45 -5.01
CA ALA A 90 -11.23 4.47 -6.07
C ALA A 90 -11.62 3.06 -5.56
N ASP A 91 -11.95 2.92 -4.26
CA ASP A 91 -12.12 1.62 -3.58
C ASP A 91 -10.94 0.67 -3.83
N GLY A 92 -9.74 1.25 -3.89
CA GLY A 92 -8.50 0.59 -4.22
C GLY A 92 -7.88 -0.17 -3.04
N TRP A 93 -6.84 -0.93 -3.34
CA TRP A 93 -6.23 -1.86 -2.41
C TRP A 93 -4.73 -1.63 -2.26
N TYR A 94 -4.20 -1.95 -1.09
CA TYR A 94 -2.79 -2.15 -0.88
C TYR A 94 -2.46 -3.64 -0.96
N CYS A 95 -1.30 -3.96 -1.51
CA CYS A 95 -0.60 -5.23 -1.31
C CYS A 95 0.66 -4.94 -0.49
N PHE A 96 0.65 -5.33 0.78
CA PHE A 96 1.82 -5.19 1.66
C PHE A 96 2.69 -6.42 1.57
N VAL A 97 3.99 -6.25 1.37
CA VAL A 97 4.94 -7.34 1.20
C VAL A 97 6.08 -7.20 2.21
N VAL A 98 6.27 -8.20 3.06
CA VAL A 98 7.43 -8.29 3.96
C VAL A 98 8.47 -9.17 3.31
N TYR A 99 9.71 -8.68 3.21
CA TYR A 99 10.82 -9.44 2.63
C TYR A 99 12.04 -9.52 3.54
N ARG A 100 12.93 -10.47 3.24
CA ARG A 100 14.27 -10.57 3.83
C ARG A 100 15.31 -10.55 2.71
N PRO A 101 16.24 -9.58 2.69
CA PRO A 101 17.33 -9.58 1.74
C PRO A 101 18.30 -10.74 2.01
N HIS A 102 18.93 -11.25 0.96
CA HIS A 102 19.99 -12.26 1.06
C HIS A 102 20.96 -12.18 -0.13
N GLY A 103 22.23 -12.50 0.11
CA GLY A 103 23.28 -12.31 -0.91
C GLY A 103 23.42 -10.84 -1.30
N ARG A 104 23.96 -10.55 -2.49
CA ARG A 104 24.15 -9.16 -2.97
C ARG A 104 22.90 -8.52 -3.53
N SER A 105 22.00 -9.30 -4.12
CA SER A 105 20.85 -8.77 -4.88
C SER A 105 19.57 -9.60 -4.70
N GLY A 106 19.59 -10.60 -3.81
CA GLY A 106 18.43 -11.46 -3.58
C GLY A 106 17.52 -10.90 -2.49
N CYS A 107 16.22 -11.18 -2.63
CA CYS A 107 15.27 -11.08 -1.53
C CYS A 107 14.34 -12.29 -1.55
N THR A 108 13.91 -12.71 -0.36
CA THR A 108 12.85 -13.69 -0.18
C THR A 108 11.63 -12.96 0.35
N VAL A 109 10.49 -13.06 -0.34
CA VAL A 109 9.19 -12.66 0.23
C VAL A 109 8.87 -13.61 1.36
N LEU A 110 8.57 -13.05 2.54
CA LEU A 110 8.24 -13.81 3.74
C LEU A 110 6.73 -13.90 3.94
N ASP A 111 6.02 -12.81 3.66
CA ASP A 111 4.57 -12.73 3.79
C ASP A 111 4.02 -11.61 2.91
N ASP A 112 2.75 -11.72 2.51
CA ASP A 112 2.02 -10.68 1.79
C ASP A 112 0.56 -10.59 2.25
N ARG A 113 0.01 -9.36 2.26
CA ARG A 113 -1.38 -9.12 2.66
C ARG A 113 -2.04 -8.05 1.81
N MET A 114 -3.21 -8.38 1.30
CA MET A 114 -4.10 -7.45 0.62
C MET A 114 -4.99 -6.73 1.64
N VAL A 115 -5.03 -5.40 1.59
CA VAL A 115 -5.84 -4.56 2.52
C VAL A 115 -6.53 -3.45 1.73
N ARG A 116 -7.83 -3.23 1.93
CA ARG A 116 -8.50 -2.08 1.29
C ARG A 116 -7.89 -0.79 1.81
N ALA A 117 -7.71 0.21 0.93
CA ALA A 117 -7.28 1.53 1.36
C ALA A 117 -8.26 2.15 2.38
N GLY A 118 -9.53 1.73 2.33
CA GLY A 118 -10.57 2.07 3.29
C GLY A 118 -10.32 1.63 4.73
N ASP A 119 -9.58 0.51 4.89
CA ASP A 119 -9.50 -0.29 6.12
C ASP A 119 -8.13 -0.17 6.80
N LEU A 120 -7.23 0.67 6.28
CA LEU A 120 -5.95 0.95 6.94
C LEU A 120 -6.17 1.53 8.34
N PRO A 121 -5.26 1.25 9.29
CA PRO A 121 -5.29 1.87 10.61
C PRO A 121 -5.22 3.39 10.51
N LEU A 122 -5.57 4.09 11.59
CA LEU A 122 -5.53 5.56 11.62
C LEU A 122 -4.11 6.07 11.30
N LEU A 123 -3.97 6.69 10.13
CA LEU A 123 -2.70 7.18 9.62
C LEU A 123 -2.35 8.54 10.25
N ARG A 124 -1.17 8.63 10.86
CA ARG A 124 -0.60 9.90 11.36
C ARG A 124 0.33 10.50 10.32
N TRP A 125 -0.23 11.44 9.57
CA TRP A 125 0.48 12.20 8.54
C TRP A 125 1.55 13.12 9.14
N HIS A 126 2.72 13.12 8.55
CA HIS A 126 3.84 14.00 8.89
C HIS A 126 4.57 14.43 7.62
N GLY A 127 5.27 15.56 7.65
CA GLY A 127 6.02 16.06 6.50
C GLY A 127 7.12 15.07 6.09
N GLY A 128 7.18 14.72 4.79
CA GLY A 128 8.14 13.76 4.23
C GLY A 128 9.57 14.29 4.03
N GLY A 129 10.01 15.29 4.81
CA GLY A 129 11.24 16.04 4.56
C GLY A 129 11.14 16.99 3.36
N ASP A 130 12.27 17.56 2.91
CA ASP A 130 12.35 18.50 1.75
C ASP A 130 12.00 17.86 0.39
N HIS A 131 11.67 16.57 0.36
CA HIS A 131 11.21 15.91 -0.85
C HIS A 131 9.69 16.07 -1.01
N ARG A 132 9.31 16.73 -2.12
CA ARG A 132 7.98 16.73 -2.75
C ARG A 132 6.86 17.49 -2.05
N GLY A 133 7.10 18.11 -0.90
CA GLY A 133 6.05 18.86 -0.19
C GLY A 133 4.84 18.00 0.19
N THR A 134 5.03 16.68 0.30
CA THR A 134 3.96 15.71 0.55
C THR A 134 3.99 15.20 1.98
N GLU A 135 2.81 15.01 2.56
CA GLU A 135 2.65 14.31 3.82
C GLU A 135 2.72 12.79 3.62
N GLN A 136 3.35 12.09 4.55
CA GLN A 136 3.46 10.64 4.59
C GLN A 136 3.09 10.07 5.95
N ALA A 137 2.77 8.78 6.01
CA ALA A 137 2.59 8.03 7.24
C ALA A 137 3.41 6.75 7.17
N LYS A 138 3.89 6.31 8.34
CA LYS A 138 4.57 5.03 8.52
C LYS A 138 3.60 4.06 9.18
N ILE A 139 3.51 2.85 8.64
CA ILE A 139 2.68 1.77 9.17
C ILE A 139 3.62 0.64 9.58
N SER A 140 3.49 0.17 10.81
CA SER A 140 4.31 -0.95 11.30
C SER A 140 3.86 -2.26 10.66
N ILE A 141 4.77 -3.24 10.56
CA ILE A 141 4.42 -4.58 10.07
C ILE A 141 3.29 -5.20 10.91
N SER A 142 3.32 -5.01 12.24
CA SER A 142 2.32 -5.55 13.17
C SER A 142 0.94 -4.90 13.07
N ASP A 143 0.81 -3.72 12.45
CA ASP A 143 -0.52 -3.13 12.21
C ASP A 143 -1.20 -3.72 10.96
N ILE A 144 -0.44 -4.46 10.13
CA ILE A 144 -0.94 -5.12 8.93
C ILE A 144 -1.07 -6.62 9.12
N PHE A 145 -0.11 -7.31 9.75
CA PHE A 145 -0.06 -8.76 9.92
C PHE A 145 -0.39 -9.15 11.36
#